data_AF-A0A2G3AJL2-F1
#
_entry.id   AF-A0A2G3AJL2-F1
#
_cell.length_a   1.000
_cell.length_b   1.000
_cell.length_c   1.000
_cell.angle_alpha   90.00
_cell.angle_beta   90.00
_cell.angle_gamma   90.00
#
_symmetry.space_group_name_H-M   'P 1'
#
loop_
_entity.id
_entity.type
_entity.pdbx_description
1 polymer ?
#
loop_
_entity_poly.entity_id
_entity_poly.type
_entity_poly.pdbx_seq_one_letter_code
_entity_poly.pdbx_strand_id
1 'polypeptide(L)'
;MSFVASNEGALINIIKGFNIPTALSWYLVDEVYVPVNCDGNFHWVLAVISLKKRCIRVYDSILLSQPREPSHEIKRLSVMLPTYISYNGLLENTERTVWSSIEAYKDKMSKVVGDLNDTPFDVEYIEDIAK
;
A
#
# COMPACT_ATOMS: atom_id res chain seq x y z
N MET A 1 -6.37 -29.25 23.91
CA MET A 1 -7.04 -28.44 22.88
C MET A 1 -6.02 -28.13 21.81
N SER A 2 -6.21 -28.70 20.62
CA SER A 2 -5.20 -28.79 19.57
C SER A 2 -4.92 -27.42 18.94
N PHE A 3 -3.64 -27.17 18.69
CA PHE A 3 -3.08 -26.02 17.96
C PHE A 3 -3.90 -25.58 16.74
N VAL A 4 -4.57 -26.53 16.07
CA VAL A 4 -5.46 -26.41 14.90
C VAL A 4 -6.67 -25.48 15.06
N ALA A 5 -7.20 -25.31 16.28
CA ALA A 5 -8.36 -24.43 16.50
C ALA A 5 -7.98 -22.94 16.56
N SER A 6 -6.72 -22.62 16.86
CA SER A 6 -6.25 -21.24 17.02
C SER A 6 -6.01 -20.53 15.69
N ASN A 7 -5.69 -21.28 14.65
CA ASN A 7 -5.35 -20.80 13.32
C ASN A 7 -6.59 -20.67 12.42
N GLU A 8 -7.64 -21.45 12.61
CA GLU A 8 -8.89 -21.29 11.87
C GLU A 8 -9.55 -19.92 12.14
N GLY A 9 -9.61 -19.50 13.40
CA GLY A 9 -10.11 -18.17 13.77
C GLY A 9 -9.24 -17.03 13.23
N ALA A 10 -7.91 -17.20 13.25
CA ALA A 10 -6.99 -16.23 12.67
C ALA A 10 -7.16 -16.11 11.15
N LEU A 11 -7.31 -17.24 10.45
CA LEU A 11 -7.56 -17.28 9.00
C LEU A 11 -8.88 -16.63 8.62
N ILE A 12 -9.96 -16.89 9.37
CA ILE A 12 -11.26 -16.24 9.15
C ILE A 12 -11.13 -14.71 9.32
N ASN A 13 -10.41 -14.25 10.33
CA ASN A 13 -10.19 -12.82 10.54
C ASN A 13 -9.31 -12.19 9.46
N ILE A 14 -8.32 -12.92 8.92
CA ILE A 14 -7.53 -12.47 7.77
C ILE A 14 -8.39 -12.36 6.51
N ILE A 15 -9.20 -13.39 6.21
CA ILE A 15 -10.11 -13.40 5.04
C ILE A 15 -11.14 -12.28 5.14
N LYS A 16 -11.63 -11.98 6.35
CA LYS A 16 -12.55 -10.86 6.61
C LYS A 16 -11.86 -9.50 6.70
N GLY A 17 -10.53 -9.43 6.57
CA GLY A 17 -9.77 -8.18 6.65
C GLY A 17 -9.65 -7.59 8.06
N PHE A 18 -10.04 -8.32 9.10
CA PHE A 18 -9.95 -7.89 10.50
C PHE A 18 -8.56 -8.03 11.09
N ASN A 19 -7.73 -8.92 10.54
CA ASN A 19 -6.35 -9.09 10.94
C ASN A 19 -5.45 -9.09 9.71
N ILE A 20 -4.40 -8.29 9.75
CA ILE A 20 -3.30 -8.39 8.80
C ILE A 20 -2.43 -9.59 9.22
N PRO A 21 -2.01 -10.48 8.30
CA PRO A 21 -1.07 -11.55 8.64
C PRO A 21 0.24 -10.95 9.16
N THR A 22 0.52 -11.11 10.45
CA THR A 22 1.78 -10.68 11.09
C THR A 22 2.93 -11.66 10.85
N ALA A 23 2.68 -12.76 10.14
CA ALA A 23 3.67 -13.80 9.87
C ALA A 23 4.77 -13.35 8.88
N LEU A 24 4.52 -12.31 8.07
CA LEU A 24 5.52 -11.74 7.19
C LEU A 24 5.95 -10.37 7.70
N SER A 25 7.25 -10.17 7.84
CA SER A 25 7.74 -8.85 8.17
C SER A 25 7.57 -7.90 6.99
N TRP A 26 6.87 -6.79 7.21
CA TRP A 26 6.49 -5.84 6.17
C TRP A 26 7.68 -5.16 5.48
N TYR A 27 8.85 -5.10 6.13
CA TYR A 27 10.08 -4.62 5.49
C TYR A 27 10.57 -5.55 4.34
N LEU A 28 10.10 -6.80 4.28
CA LEU A 28 10.37 -7.74 3.19
C LEU A 28 9.35 -7.65 2.05
N VAL A 29 8.24 -6.94 2.26
CA VAL A 29 7.16 -6.82 1.28
C VAL A 29 7.51 -5.71 0.30
N ASP A 30 7.58 -6.04 -0.98
CA ASP A 30 7.85 -5.05 -2.04
C ASP A 30 6.56 -4.38 -2.52
N GLU A 31 5.54 -5.20 -2.78
CA GLU A 31 4.25 -4.79 -3.34
C GLU A 31 3.08 -5.36 -2.53
N VAL A 32 2.06 -4.55 -2.28
CA VAL A 32 0.82 -4.93 -1.59
C VAL A 32 -0.36 -4.70 -2.52
N TYR A 33 -1.17 -5.74 -2.72
CA TYR A 33 -2.35 -5.71 -3.58
C TYR A 33 -3.60 -5.43 -2.74
N VAL A 34 -4.31 -4.36 -3.07
CA VAL A 34 -5.50 -3.90 -2.34
C VAL A 34 -6.64 -3.68 -3.34
N PRO A 35 -7.72 -4.47 -3.29
CA PRO A 35 -8.94 -4.13 -4.02
C PRO A 35 -9.58 -2.90 -3.35
N VAL A 36 -9.87 -1.87 -4.13
CA VAL A 36 -10.47 -0.62 -3.66
C VAL A 36 -11.81 -0.42 -4.35
N ASN A 37 -12.87 -0.26 -3.56
CA ASN A 37 -14.20 0.08 -4.06
C ASN A 37 -14.27 1.60 -4.24
N CYS A 38 -14.40 2.06 -5.48
CA CYS A 38 -14.48 3.47 -5.81
C CYS A 38 -15.94 3.93 -5.89
N ASP A 39 -16.22 5.07 -5.25
CA ASP A 39 -17.50 5.79 -5.33
C ASP A 39 -18.76 5.00 -4.90
N GLY A 40 -18.61 3.87 -4.20
CA GLY A 40 -19.73 3.05 -3.69
C GLY A 40 -20.61 2.42 -4.79
N ASN A 41 -20.30 2.62 -6.06
CA ASN A 41 -21.11 2.25 -7.23
C ASN A 41 -20.77 0.85 -7.78
N PHE A 42 -20.30 -0.07 -6.92
CA PHE A 42 -19.78 -1.39 -7.32
C PHE A 42 -18.61 -1.32 -8.32
N HIS A 43 -17.91 -0.19 -8.39
CA HIS A 43 -16.70 -0.07 -9.19
C HIS A 43 -15.51 -0.50 -8.35
N TRP A 44 -14.78 -1.54 -8.79
CA TRP A 44 -13.61 -2.03 -8.10
C TRP A 44 -12.37 -1.83 -8.96
N VAL A 45 -11.36 -1.20 -8.37
CA VAL A 45 -10.02 -1.09 -8.93
C VAL A 45 -9.04 -1.89 -8.08
N LEU A 46 -7.98 -2.37 -8.69
CA LEU A 46 -6.88 -3.02 -7.98
C LEU A 46 -5.75 -2.00 -7.78
N ALA A 47 -5.50 -1.62 -6.54
CA ALA A 47 -4.37 -0.78 -6.16
C ALA A 47 -3.18 -1.68 -5.80
N VAL A 48 -2.05 -1.49 -6.47
CA VAL A 48 -0.77 -2.14 -6.18
C VAL A 48 0.15 -1.11 -5.55
N ILE A 49 0.41 -1.27 -4.27
CA ILE A 49 1.22 -0.37 -3.46
C ILE A 49 2.66 -0.88 -3.46
N SER A 50 3.56 -0.20 -4.16
CA SER A 50 4.99 -0.46 -4.12
C SER A 50 5.63 0.33 -2.96
N LEU A 51 5.92 -0.34 -1.85
CA LEU A 51 6.45 0.30 -0.64
C LEU A 51 7.85 0.91 -0.87
N LYS A 52 8.70 0.20 -1.63
CA LYS A 52 10.04 0.69 -2.00
C LYS A 52 10.04 1.90 -2.92
N LYS A 53 9.06 1.96 -3.82
CA LYS A 53 8.91 3.05 -4.81
C LYS A 53 8.05 4.21 -4.27
N ARG A 54 7.36 4.03 -3.14
CA ARG A 54 6.33 4.95 -2.63
C ARG A 54 5.31 5.34 -3.71
N CYS A 55 4.81 4.34 -4.43
CA CYS A 55 3.88 4.53 -5.53
C CYS A 55 2.70 3.57 -5.40
N ILE A 56 1.50 4.05 -5.74
CA ILE A 56 0.29 3.26 -5.89
C ILE A 56 -0.03 3.20 -7.37
N ARG A 57 0.06 2.00 -7.95
CA ARG A 57 -0.39 1.73 -9.30
C ARG A 57 -1.84 1.27 -9.27
N VAL A 58 -2.70 1.97 -9.99
CA VAL A 58 -4.12 1.68 -10.04
C VAL A 58 -4.42 0.97 -11.36
N TYR A 59 -4.90 -0.26 -11.23
CA TYR A 59 -5.41 -1.04 -12.34
C TYR A 59 -6.93 -0.95 -12.32
N ASP A 60 -7.46 -0.27 -13.32
CA ASP A 60 -8.89 -0.12 -13.52
C ASP A 60 -9.34 -1.09 -14.64
N SER A 61 -10.32 -1.93 -14.35
CA SER A 61 -10.91 -2.83 -15.36
C SER A 61 -11.75 -2.06 -16.40
N ILE A 62 -12.19 -0.85 -16.06
CA ILE A 62 -12.82 0.06 -17.00
C ILE A 62 -11.71 0.80 -17.74
N LEU A 63 -11.51 0.42 -18.99
CA LEU A 63 -10.57 1.08 -19.90
C LEU A 63 -10.83 2.60 -19.93
N LEU A 64 -9.79 3.35 -19.62
CA LEU A 64 -9.80 4.80 -19.66
C LEU A 64 -9.37 5.28 -21.04
N SER A 65 -10.23 6.03 -21.73
CA SER A 65 -9.87 6.72 -22.98
C SER A 65 -9.18 8.07 -22.75
N GLN A 66 -9.09 8.52 -21.49
CA GLN A 66 -8.45 9.77 -21.07
C GLN A 66 -7.85 9.63 -19.65
N PRO A 67 -6.83 10.44 -19.31
CA PRO A 67 -6.30 10.50 -17.95
C PRO A 67 -7.41 10.86 -16.96
N ARG A 68 -7.75 9.95 -16.04
CA ARG A 68 -8.66 10.23 -14.94
C ARG A 68 -7.91 10.76 -13.74
N GLU A 69 -8.53 11.70 -13.03
CA GLU A 69 -8.09 12.01 -11.67
C GLU A 69 -8.27 10.78 -10.77
N PRO A 70 -7.34 10.53 -9.83
CA PRO A 70 -7.52 9.49 -8.83
C PRO A 70 -8.84 9.63 -8.08
N SER A 71 -9.54 8.52 -7.89
CA SER A 71 -10.74 8.50 -7.06
C SER A 71 -10.45 8.99 -5.65
N HIS A 72 -11.49 9.48 -4.97
CA HIS A 72 -11.35 9.97 -3.60
C HIS A 72 -10.74 8.91 -2.66
N GLU A 73 -11.10 7.63 -2.83
CA GLU A 73 -10.55 6.53 -2.05
C GLU A 73 -9.05 6.32 -2.30
N ILE A 74 -8.60 6.34 -3.56
CA ILE A 74 -7.17 6.19 -3.90
C ILE A 74 -6.37 7.39 -3.39
N LYS A 75 -6.88 8.61 -3.55
CA LYS A 75 -6.24 9.82 -3.03
C LYS A 75 -6.12 9.79 -1.51
N ARG A 76 -7.15 9.30 -0.82
CA ARG A 76 -7.11 9.15 0.63
C ARG A 76 -6.12 8.07 1.06
N LEU A 77 -6.06 6.95 0.34
CA LEU A 77 -5.06 5.91 0.57
C LEU A 77 -3.65 6.46 0.40
N SER A 78 -3.35 7.19 -0.67
CA SER A 78 -2.00 7.72 -0.92
C SER A 78 -1.50 8.68 0.16
N VAL A 79 -2.42 9.42 0.80
CA VAL A 79 -2.12 10.33 1.91
C VAL A 79 -2.00 9.60 3.25
N MET A 80 -2.87 8.64 3.53
CA MET A 80 -2.90 7.96 4.84
C MET A 80 -1.84 6.87 4.99
N LEU A 81 -1.43 6.24 3.90
CA LEU A 81 -0.53 5.09 3.94
C LEU A 81 0.83 5.39 4.60
N PRO A 82 1.53 6.50 4.24
CA PRO A 82 2.81 6.87 4.85
C PRO A 82 2.72 6.96 6.38
N THR A 83 1.72 7.67 6.89
CA THR A 83 1.50 7.86 8.33
C THR A 83 1.15 6.55 9.02
N TYR A 84 0.28 5.72 8.42
CA TYR A 84 -0.11 4.42 8.98
C TYR A 84 1.10 3.48 9.09
N ILE A 85 1.91 3.40 8.04
CA ILE A 85 3.09 2.54 8.00
C ILE A 85 4.13 2.97 9.06
N SER A 86 4.35 4.29 9.18
CA SER A 86 5.27 4.86 10.17
C SER A 86 4.78 4.61 11.60
N TYR A 87 3.51 4.95 11.89
CA TYR A 87 2.93 4.82 13.22
C TYR A 87 2.92 3.38 13.75
N ASN A 88 2.66 2.40 12.88
CA ASN A 88 2.58 1.00 13.29
C ASN A 88 3.96 0.32 13.40
N GLY A 89 5.06 1.04 13.15
CA GLY A 89 6.40 0.45 13.18
C GLY A 89 6.57 -0.72 12.20
N LEU A 90 5.72 -0.81 11.16
CA LEU A 90 5.76 -1.91 10.17
C LEU A 90 7.10 -1.99 9.43
N LEU A 91 7.85 -0.89 9.49
CA LEU A 91 9.14 -0.71 8.85
C LEU A 91 10.31 -0.60 9.83
N GLU A 92 10.07 -0.69 11.15
CA GLU A 92 11.12 -0.63 12.17
C GLU A 92 11.83 -2.00 12.35
N ASN A 93 12.92 -2.14 11.59
CA ASN A 93 14.14 -2.95 11.77
C ASN A 93 14.09 -4.43 12.20
N THR A 94 14.70 -5.25 11.32
CA THR A 94 15.93 -5.97 11.70
C THR A 94 17.10 -5.43 10.87
N GLU A 95 18.02 -4.72 11.53
CA GLU A 95 19.40 -4.31 11.18
C GLU A 95 19.83 -3.85 9.76
N ARG A 96 18.98 -3.79 8.72
CA ARG A 96 19.49 -3.44 7.38
C ARG A 96 18.61 -2.64 6.41
N THR A 97 17.53 -2.02 6.86
CA THR A 97 16.79 -1.10 5.97
C THR A 97 16.31 0.14 6.70
N VAL A 98 17.26 1.00 7.08
CA VAL A 98 16.94 2.38 7.39
C VAL A 98 16.46 3.01 6.08
N TRP A 99 15.16 3.32 5.97
CA TRP A 99 14.54 3.85 4.75
C TRP A 99 15.20 5.15 4.25
N SER A 100 15.83 5.93 5.15
CA SER A 100 16.70 7.06 4.77
C SER A 100 17.88 6.67 3.88
N SER A 101 18.16 5.37 3.73
CA SER A 101 19.20 4.81 2.87
C SER A 101 18.70 4.48 1.46
N ILE A 102 17.39 4.28 1.27
CA ILE A 102 16.76 3.91 -0.02
C ILE A 102 16.73 5.13 -0.93
N GLU A 103 17.13 4.97 -2.18
CA GLU A 103 17.31 6.06 -3.15
C GLU A 103 16.04 6.88 -3.38
N ALA A 104 14.87 6.23 -3.48
CA ALA A 104 13.58 6.93 -3.62
C ALA A 104 13.23 7.80 -2.40
N TYR A 105 13.67 7.39 -1.21
CA TYR A 105 13.53 8.17 0.02
C TYR A 105 14.60 9.26 0.10
N LYS A 106 15.86 8.99 -0.29
CA LYS A 106 16.97 9.98 -0.33
C LYS A 106 16.74 11.13 -1.31
N ASP A 107 16.33 10.83 -2.54
CA ASP A 107 16.06 11.87 -3.56
C ASP A 107 14.89 12.77 -3.13
N LYS A 108 13.87 12.19 -2.48
CA LYS A 108 12.76 12.96 -1.92
C LYS A 108 13.13 13.69 -0.62
N MET A 109 14.03 13.16 0.22
CA MET A 109 14.58 13.85 1.40
C MET A 109 15.33 15.14 1.03
N SER A 110 15.98 15.19 -0.14
CA SER A 110 16.63 16.39 -0.65
C SER A 110 15.64 17.48 -1.09
N LYS A 111 14.37 17.15 -1.34
CA LYS A 111 13.37 18.04 -1.94
C LYS A 111 12.27 18.49 -0.97
N VAL A 112 12.09 17.79 0.16
CA VAL A 112 10.98 18.02 1.09
C VAL A 112 11.43 18.81 2.32
N VAL A 113 10.80 19.97 2.55
CA VAL A 113 10.90 20.74 3.81
C VAL A 113 9.79 20.22 4.74
N GLY A 114 10.01 19.10 5.42
CA GLY A 114 9.02 18.45 6.30
C GLY A 114 9.33 16.98 6.61
N ASP A 115 8.53 16.35 7.49
CA ASP A 115 8.65 14.91 7.76
C ASP A 115 8.19 14.12 6.51
N LEU A 116 9.04 13.20 6.05
CA LEU A 116 8.79 12.33 4.91
C LEU A 116 7.59 11.40 5.14
N ASN A 117 7.19 11.20 6.41
CA ASN A 117 5.99 10.47 6.81
C ASN A 117 4.69 11.19 6.43
N ASP A 118 4.74 12.47 6.07
CA ASP A 118 3.57 13.24 5.67
C ASP A 118 3.47 13.40 4.14
N THR A 119 4.49 12.95 3.40
CA THR A 119 4.49 13.03 1.93
C THR A 119 3.63 11.91 1.33
N PRO A 120 2.57 12.22 0.56
CA PRO A 120 1.75 11.20 -0.06
C PRO A 120 2.55 10.28 -0.99
N PHE A 121 2.06 9.06 -1.20
CA PHE A 121 2.57 8.20 -2.27
C PHE A 121 2.18 8.76 -3.64
N ASP A 122 3.04 8.56 -4.63
CA ASP A 122 2.69 8.87 -6.01
C ASP A 122 1.56 7.92 -6.48
N VAL A 123 0.71 8.38 -7.39
CA VAL A 123 -0.40 7.58 -7.93
C VAL A 123 -0.28 7.52 -9.44
N GLU A 124 -0.24 6.31 -9.99
CA GLU A 124 -0.13 6.04 -11.42
C GLU A 124 -1.30 5.17 -11.87
N TYR A 125 -2.06 5.59 -12.88
CA TYR A 125 -3.04 4.73 -13.53
C TYR A 125 -2.35 3.92 -14.63
N ILE A 126 -2.55 2.61 -14.61
CA ILE A 126 -1.98 1.70 -15.60
C ILE A 126 -3.04 1.34 -16.63
N GLU A 127 -2.84 1.79 -17.87
CA GLU A 127 -3.78 1.59 -18.98
C GLU A 127 -3.75 0.14 -19.53
N ASP A 128 -2.65 -0.58 -19.37
CA ASP A 128 -2.47 -1.94 -19.91
C ASP A 128 -1.87 -2.90 -18.87
N ILE A 129 -2.57 -4.02 -18.62
CA ILE A 129 -2.00 -5.21 -17.94
C ILE A 129 -1.22 -6.08 -18.94
N ALA A 130 -1.38 -5.83 -20.24
CA ALA A 130 -0.84 -6.68 -21.29
C ALA A 130 0.52 -6.16 -21.84
N LYS A 131 1.60 -6.78 -21.39
CA LYS A 131 2.59 -7.44 -22.27
C LYS A 131 3.53 -8.36 -21.50
#